data_AF-A0A812V2L1-F1
#
_entry.id   AF-A0A812V2L1-F1
#
_cell.length_a   1.000
_cell.length_b   1.000
_cell.length_c   1.000
_cell.angle_alpha   90.00
_cell.angle_beta   90.00
_cell.angle_gamma   90.00
#
_symmetry.space_group_name_H-M   'P 1'
#
loop_
_entity.id
_entity.type
_entity.pdbx_description
1 polymer ?
#
loop_
_entity_poly.entity_id
_entity_poly.type
_entity_poly.pdbx_seq_one_letter_code
_entity_poly.pdbx_strand_id
1 'polypeptide(L)'
;MMGAHSALIQVADYVAQNSPPNMSFRDLMHYDMFAGARNMQRAYCALFALSDYMDMTLRIDDDICTTVGFISAVRCILKLKPLALATIGLPCGSFVWINSATSKRSAARPYGNEDLPHVAKGNKIAARVCLLLLLLTARRVLFMLEQPFSSKLELLPFVRDVFDMISEVIPVHRVFFWMGNYGHFSCKGSLAYSNLPFIGRLGKKLSNARRERLRLSSHGVVHRRVRHGRVAVTGDRLLKKTQEYPRKFCKKILRLHLKSVERHGKKLQKKMDSGPRLLLGRSQAGE
;
A
#
# COMPACT_ATOMS: atom_id res chain seq x y z
N MET A 1 8.50 -2.49 -26.78
CA MET A 1 7.94 -2.88 -25.47
C MET A 1 6.52 -3.47 -25.62
N MET A 2 6.35 -4.62 -26.30
CA MET A 2 5.03 -5.25 -26.52
C MET A 2 4.81 -6.56 -25.73
N GLY A 3 5.82 -7.07 -25.01
CA GLY A 3 5.73 -8.38 -24.34
C GLY A 3 5.07 -8.40 -22.96
N ALA A 4 5.05 -7.28 -22.22
CA ALA A 4 4.56 -7.28 -20.83
C ALA A 4 3.03 -7.34 -20.72
N HIS A 5 2.31 -6.92 -21.77
CA HIS A 5 0.84 -6.96 -21.79
C HIS A 5 0.28 -8.38 -21.89
N SER A 6 0.99 -9.32 -22.53
CA SER A 6 0.46 -10.68 -22.73
C SER A 6 0.41 -11.50 -21.44
N ALA A 7 1.42 -11.37 -20.57
CA ALA A 7 1.49 -12.16 -19.34
C ALA A 7 0.40 -11.79 -18.32
N LEU A 8 0.08 -10.50 -18.17
CA LEU A 8 -1.00 -10.05 -17.28
C LEU A 8 -2.38 -10.49 -17.78
N ILE A 9 -2.58 -10.47 -19.10
CA ILE A 9 -3.81 -10.95 -19.74
C ILE A 9 -3.93 -12.46 -19.55
N GLN A 10 -2.87 -13.23 -19.78
CA GLN A 10 -2.86 -14.69 -19.60
C GLN A 10 -3.15 -15.12 -18.16
N VAL A 11 -2.60 -14.41 -17.16
CA VAL A 11 -2.90 -14.70 -15.75
C VAL A 11 -4.35 -14.36 -15.40
N ALA A 12 -4.87 -13.23 -15.90
CA ALA A 12 -6.27 -12.85 -15.69
C ALA A 12 -7.23 -13.87 -16.32
N ASP A 13 -6.92 -14.32 -17.53
CA ASP A 13 -7.68 -15.32 -18.27
C ASP A 13 -7.64 -16.69 -17.59
N TYR A 14 -6.45 -17.16 -17.17
CA TYR A 14 -6.31 -18.39 -16.39
C TYR A 14 -7.14 -18.37 -15.09
N VAL A 15 -7.12 -17.24 -14.36
CA VAL A 15 -7.92 -17.12 -13.13
C VAL A 15 -9.42 -17.10 -13.43
N ALA A 16 -9.84 -16.46 -14.54
CA ALA A 16 -11.23 -16.43 -14.96
C ALA A 16 -11.73 -17.84 -15.36
N GLN A 17 -10.94 -18.59 -16.13
CA GLN A 17 -11.28 -19.93 -16.62
C GLN A 17 -11.35 -20.98 -15.51
N ASN A 18 -10.55 -20.85 -14.45
CA ASN A 18 -10.44 -21.85 -13.38
C ASN A 18 -11.26 -21.51 -12.12
N SER A 19 -12.20 -20.57 -12.20
CA SER A 19 -13.03 -20.18 -11.06
C SER A 19 -14.46 -20.75 -11.15
N PRO A 20 -15.05 -21.21 -10.05
CA PRO A 20 -16.37 -21.86 -10.08
C PRO A 20 -17.49 -20.88 -10.51
N PRO A 21 -18.48 -21.35 -11.29
CA PRO A 21 -19.47 -20.52 -11.96
C PRO A 21 -20.42 -19.73 -11.04
N ASN A 22 -20.52 -20.12 -9.76
CA ASN A 22 -21.49 -19.55 -8.81
C ASN A 22 -20.85 -18.60 -7.77
N MET A 23 -19.57 -18.29 -7.90
CA MET A 23 -18.90 -17.39 -6.98
C MET A 23 -19.23 -15.94 -7.37
N SER A 24 -19.87 -15.17 -6.47
CA SER A 24 -19.88 -13.70 -6.63
C SER A 24 -18.44 -13.24 -6.58
N PHE A 25 -17.86 -13.01 -7.76
CA PHE A 25 -16.41 -12.84 -7.95
C PHE A 25 -15.81 -11.64 -7.26
N ARG A 26 -16.62 -10.73 -6.70
CA ARG A 26 -16.16 -9.48 -6.07
C ARG A 26 -16.90 -9.24 -4.77
N ASP A 27 -16.47 -9.91 -3.71
CA ASP A 27 -17.10 -9.83 -2.40
C ASP A 27 -16.23 -9.06 -1.38
N LEU A 28 -14.91 -9.01 -1.58
CA LEU A 28 -13.97 -8.36 -0.69
C LEU A 28 -14.07 -6.83 -0.72
N MET A 29 -14.17 -6.22 0.46
CA MET A 29 -14.10 -4.78 0.69
C MET A 29 -12.70 -4.31 1.05
N HIS A 30 -11.84 -5.22 1.52
CA HIS A 30 -10.50 -4.90 1.95
C HIS A 30 -9.50 -6.06 1.76
N TYR A 31 -8.25 -5.71 1.48
CA TYR A 31 -7.13 -6.65 1.41
C TYR A 31 -5.89 -6.06 2.08
N ASP A 32 -5.38 -6.74 3.11
CA ASP A 32 -4.22 -6.31 3.91
C ASP A 32 -2.95 -7.06 3.48
N MET A 33 -2.11 -6.43 2.68
CA MET A 33 -0.85 -7.03 2.20
C MET A 33 0.29 -6.75 3.16
N PHE A 34 1.03 -7.82 3.50
CA PHE A 34 2.09 -7.82 4.52
C PHE A 34 1.53 -7.46 5.90
N ALA A 35 0.46 -8.15 6.28
CA ALA A 35 -0.45 -7.74 7.35
C ALA A 35 0.18 -7.78 8.76
N GLY A 36 1.25 -8.53 8.98
CA GLY A 36 1.89 -8.75 10.28
C GLY A 36 0.86 -9.17 11.34
N ALA A 37 0.64 -8.33 12.34
CA ALA A 37 -0.37 -8.56 13.39
C ALA A 37 -1.84 -8.47 12.92
N ARG A 38 -2.09 -8.20 11.63
CA ARG A 38 -3.43 -8.09 11.01
C ARG A 38 -4.31 -7.01 11.62
N ASN A 39 -3.72 -5.98 12.21
CA ASN A 39 -4.49 -4.92 12.88
C ASN A 39 -5.38 -4.15 11.89
N MET A 40 -4.98 -4.01 10.61
CA MET A 40 -5.80 -3.36 9.60
C MET A 40 -6.95 -4.29 9.19
N GLN A 41 -6.65 -5.52 8.78
CA GLN A 41 -7.68 -6.53 8.46
C GLN A 41 -8.72 -6.70 9.57
N ARG A 42 -8.29 -6.83 10.84
CA ARG A 42 -9.18 -6.93 11.99
C ARG A 42 -10.11 -5.73 12.17
N ALA A 43 -9.64 -4.53 11.82
CA ALA A 43 -10.47 -3.33 11.89
C ALA A 43 -11.63 -3.37 10.87
N TYR A 44 -11.41 -3.95 9.69
CA TYR A 44 -12.45 -4.15 8.69
C TYR A 44 -13.44 -5.26 9.08
N CYS A 45 -12.95 -6.41 9.54
CA CYS A 45 -13.82 -7.50 9.98
C CYS A 45 -14.75 -7.09 11.14
N ALA A 46 -14.31 -6.18 12.01
CA ALA A 46 -15.14 -5.66 13.10
C ALA A 46 -16.38 -4.88 12.64
N LEU A 47 -16.48 -4.49 11.36
CA LEU A 47 -17.65 -3.86 10.77
C LEU A 47 -18.41 -4.80 9.81
N PHE A 48 -18.23 -6.11 9.95
CA PHE A 48 -18.81 -7.15 9.07
C PHE A 48 -18.40 -6.98 7.59
N ALA A 49 -17.31 -6.26 7.33
CA ALA A 49 -16.77 -6.17 5.99
C ALA A 49 -15.95 -7.43 5.68
N LEU A 50 -16.20 -8.03 4.52
CA LEU A 50 -15.37 -9.12 4.00
C LEU A 50 -13.97 -8.57 3.71
N SER A 51 -12.97 -9.12 4.40
CA SER A 51 -11.58 -8.72 4.29
C SER A 51 -10.66 -9.92 4.33
N ASP A 52 -9.66 -9.92 3.46
CA ASP A 52 -8.58 -10.90 3.45
C ASP A 52 -7.23 -10.24 3.78
N TYR A 53 -6.18 -11.04 3.93
CA TYR A 53 -4.83 -10.60 4.19
C TYR A 53 -3.81 -11.53 3.53
N MET A 54 -2.57 -11.04 3.39
CA MET A 54 -1.43 -11.81 2.95
C MET A 54 -0.26 -11.56 3.87
N ASP A 55 0.30 -12.62 4.45
CA ASP A 55 1.54 -12.53 5.23
C ASP A 55 2.27 -13.88 5.29
N MET A 56 3.50 -13.90 4.78
CA MET A 56 4.32 -15.13 4.72
C MET A 56 4.67 -15.71 6.10
N THR A 57 4.56 -14.91 7.18
CA THR A 57 4.77 -15.41 8.55
C THR A 57 3.56 -16.13 9.10
N LEU A 58 2.39 -15.98 8.46
CA LEU A 58 1.12 -16.57 8.86
C LEU A 58 0.67 -17.69 7.92
N ARG A 59 1.00 -17.60 6.63
CA ARG A 59 0.73 -18.64 5.64
C ARG A 59 1.93 -18.80 4.73
N ILE A 60 2.47 -20.02 4.61
CA ILE A 60 3.68 -20.25 3.80
C ILE A 60 3.46 -19.92 2.32
N ASP A 61 2.24 -20.14 1.83
CA ASP A 61 1.83 -19.85 0.46
C ASP A 61 1.68 -18.35 0.18
N ASP A 62 1.79 -17.48 1.20
CA ASP A 62 1.75 -16.02 1.06
C ASP A 62 3.15 -15.41 0.80
N ASP A 63 4.18 -16.18 0.47
CA ASP A 63 5.43 -15.57 -0.01
C ASP A 63 5.23 -14.98 -1.41
N ILE A 64 5.06 -13.66 -1.47
CA ILE A 64 4.91 -12.90 -2.72
C ILE A 64 6.09 -13.09 -3.68
N CYS A 65 7.22 -13.68 -3.28
CA CYS A 65 8.35 -13.98 -4.15
C CYS A 65 8.23 -15.33 -4.89
N THR A 66 7.28 -16.20 -4.52
CA THR A 66 6.96 -17.44 -5.23
C THR A 66 5.85 -17.21 -6.25
N THR A 67 5.73 -18.07 -7.26
CA THR A 67 4.63 -17.97 -8.24
C THR A 67 3.27 -18.14 -7.55
N VAL A 68 3.17 -19.09 -6.62
CA VAL A 68 1.96 -19.36 -5.83
C VAL A 68 1.53 -18.13 -5.04
N GLY A 69 2.41 -17.53 -4.25
CA GLY A 69 2.04 -16.36 -3.44
C GLY A 69 1.69 -15.12 -4.26
N PHE A 70 2.32 -14.94 -5.42
CA PHE A 70 1.92 -13.88 -6.35
C PHE A 70 0.54 -14.14 -6.97
N ILE A 71 0.25 -15.37 -7.40
CA ILE A 71 -1.08 -15.75 -7.90
C ILE A 71 -2.14 -15.58 -6.80
N SER A 72 -1.85 -15.97 -5.56
CA SER A 72 -2.74 -15.76 -4.41
C SER A 72 -3.06 -14.27 -4.23
N ALA A 73 -2.07 -13.39 -4.32
CA ALA A 73 -2.29 -11.94 -4.25
C ALA A 73 -3.16 -11.42 -5.40
N VAL A 74 -2.90 -11.88 -6.63
CA VAL A 74 -3.73 -11.53 -7.80
C VAL A 74 -5.17 -12.00 -7.60
N ARG A 75 -5.38 -13.23 -7.14
CA ARG A 75 -6.73 -13.77 -6.86
C ARG A 75 -7.47 -12.94 -5.81
N CYS A 76 -6.82 -12.54 -4.71
CA CYS A 76 -7.43 -11.67 -3.72
C CYS A 76 -7.78 -10.29 -4.30
N ILE A 77 -6.91 -9.70 -5.12
CA ILE A 77 -7.21 -8.41 -5.78
C ILE A 77 -8.38 -8.53 -6.76
N LEU A 78 -8.47 -9.64 -7.50
CA LEU A 78 -9.58 -9.90 -8.41
C LEU A 78 -10.92 -10.09 -7.67
N LYS A 79 -10.87 -10.46 -6.39
CA LYS A 79 -12.03 -10.49 -5.47
C LYS A 79 -12.43 -9.14 -4.88
N LEU A 80 -11.62 -8.10 -5.04
CA LEU A 80 -11.97 -6.77 -4.53
C LEU A 80 -13.09 -6.12 -5.37
N LYS A 81 -14.07 -5.56 -4.68
CA LYS A 81 -15.10 -4.71 -5.26
C LYS A 81 -14.50 -3.40 -5.81
N PRO A 82 -15.10 -2.78 -6.83
CA PRO A 82 -14.78 -1.39 -7.15
C PRO A 82 -14.87 -0.52 -5.89
N LEU A 83 -13.91 0.39 -5.71
CA LEU A 83 -13.76 1.24 -4.53
C LEU A 83 -13.45 0.51 -3.21
N ALA A 84 -13.21 -0.81 -3.21
CA ALA A 84 -12.59 -1.50 -2.07
C ALA A 84 -11.18 -0.93 -1.79
N LEU A 85 -10.57 -1.27 -0.65
CA LEU A 85 -9.23 -0.79 -0.29
C LEU A 85 -8.21 -1.92 -0.15
N ALA A 86 -7.08 -1.81 -0.84
CA ALA A 86 -5.88 -2.58 -0.55
C ALA A 86 -4.91 -1.76 0.31
N THR A 87 -4.53 -2.24 1.50
CA THR A 87 -3.46 -1.64 2.31
C THR A 87 -2.19 -2.44 2.18
N ILE A 88 -1.07 -1.77 1.90
CA ILE A 88 0.19 -2.42 1.56
C ILE A 88 1.30 -1.87 2.45
N GLY A 89 1.68 -2.64 3.48
CA GLY A 89 2.81 -2.33 4.37
C GLY A 89 4.10 -2.97 3.87
N LEU A 90 4.62 -2.52 2.73
CA LEU A 90 5.70 -3.24 2.03
C LEU A 90 6.94 -3.46 2.93
N PRO A 91 7.51 -4.68 3.01
CA PRO A 91 8.69 -4.97 3.80
C PRO A 91 9.87 -4.06 3.47
N CYS A 92 10.19 -3.14 4.38
CA CYS A 92 11.10 -2.03 4.13
C CYS A 92 12.55 -2.31 4.53
N GLY A 93 12.89 -3.52 4.98
CA GLY A 93 14.16 -3.84 5.63
C GLY A 93 15.42 -3.46 4.83
N SER A 94 15.42 -3.68 3.52
CA SER A 94 16.54 -3.29 2.64
C SER A 94 16.44 -1.86 2.09
N PHE A 95 15.32 -1.17 2.32
CA PHE A 95 15.03 0.17 1.80
C PHE A 95 15.23 1.27 2.84
N VAL A 96 15.18 0.98 4.14
CA VAL A 96 15.34 1.98 5.19
C VAL A 96 16.78 2.48 5.34
N TRP A 97 16.93 3.74 5.76
CA TRP A 97 18.24 4.38 5.93
C TRP A 97 19.23 3.56 6.77
N ILE A 98 18.76 2.89 7.83
CA ILE A 98 19.61 2.10 8.74
C ILE A 98 20.31 0.93 8.03
N ASN A 99 19.72 0.41 6.95
CA ASN A 99 20.29 -0.67 6.16
C ASN A 99 21.19 -0.17 5.02
N SER A 100 21.31 1.14 4.79
CA SER A 100 22.04 1.71 3.65
C SER A 100 23.50 1.28 3.56
N ALA A 101 24.17 1.11 4.70
CA ALA A 101 25.56 0.68 4.76
C ALA A 101 25.73 -0.77 4.26
N THR A 102 24.71 -1.61 4.46
CA THR A 102 24.68 -3.03 4.06
C THR A 102 24.12 -3.19 2.66
N SER A 103 22.92 -2.63 2.38
CA SER A 103 22.29 -2.74 1.07
C SER A 103 22.99 -1.95 -0.02
N LYS A 104 23.86 -0.98 0.32
CA LYS A 104 24.54 -0.09 -0.65
C LYS A 104 23.59 0.68 -1.59
N ARG A 105 22.31 0.80 -1.23
CA ARG A 105 21.34 1.57 -2.04
C ARG A 105 21.66 3.06 -1.99
N SER A 106 21.74 3.68 -3.14
CA SER A 106 21.93 5.13 -3.32
C SER A 106 21.21 5.59 -4.59
N ALA A 107 21.20 6.90 -4.87
CA ALA A 107 20.65 7.41 -6.13
C ALA A 107 21.41 6.84 -7.35
N ALA A 108 22.73 6.68 -7.24
CA ALA A 108 23.56 6.10 -8.29
C ALA A 108 23.47 4.56 -8.37
N ARG A 109 23.09 3.89 -7.27
CA ARG A 109 22.92 2.43 -7.20
C ARG A 109 21.56 2.09 -6.57
N PRO A 110 20.44 2.32 -7.28
CA PRO A 110 19.09 2.22 -6.70
C PRO A 110 18.72 0.78 -6.29
N TYR A 111 19.20 -0.21 -7.04
CA TYR A 111 19.01 -1.64 -6.76
C TYR A 111 19.85 -2.15 -5.58
N GLY A 112 20.85 -1.39 -5.13
CA GLY A 112 21.74 -1.79 -4.04
C GLY A 112 22.69 -2.94 -4.42
N ASN A 113 23.15 -3.68 -3.41
CA ASN A 113 23.98 -4.86 -3.55
C ASN A 113 23.13 -6.11 -3.68
N GLU A 114 22.81 -6.51 -4.91
CA GLU A 114 21.92 -7.64 -5.21
C GLU A 114 22.54 -9.00 -4.90
N ASP A 115 23.86 -9.09 -4.69
CA ASP A 115 24.54 -10.28 -4.18
C ASP A 115 24.05 -10.65 -2.77
N LEU A 116 23.44 -9.71 -2.04
CA LEU A 116 22.81 -9.97 -0.75
C LEU A 116 21.37 -10.46 -0.95
N PRO A 117 21.01 -11.69 -0.52
CA PRO A 117 19.69 -12.26 -0.80
C PRO A 117 18.50 -11.40 -0.35
N HIS A 118 18.63 -10.69 0.77
CA HIS A 118 17.57 -9.81 1.29
C HIS A 118 17.39 -8.51 0.47
N VAL A 119 18.43 -8.08 -0.26
CA VAL A 119 18.35 -6.93 -1.18
C VAL A 119 17.65 -7.35 -2.46
N ALA A 120 18.08 -8.46 -3.07
CA ALA A 120 17.43 -9.05 -4.24
C ALA A 120 15.95 -9.39 -3.97
N LYS A 121 15.66 -10.02 -2.81
CA LYS A 121 14.28 -10.28 -2.37
C LYS A 121 13.48 -8.98 -2.25
N GLY A 122 14.07 -7.92 -1.68
CA GLY A 122 13.42 -6.60 -1.61
C GLY A 122 13.07 -6.01 -2.98
N ASN A 123 13.98 -6.09 -3.96
CA ASN A 123 13.73 -5.64 -5.33
C ASN A 123 12.58 -6.43 -5.98
N LYS A 124 12.59 -7.76 -5.81
CA LYS A 124 11.55 -8.65 -6.34
C LYS A 124 10.17 -8.34 -5.73
N ILE A 125 10.09 -8.12 -4.42
CA ILE A 125 8.85 -7.72 -3.74
C ILE A 125 8.35 -6.39 -4.31
N ALA A 126 9.21 -5.38 -4.44
CA ALA A 126 8.85 -4.08 -4.98
C ALA A 126 8.30 -4.19 -6.42
N ALA A 127 8.98 -4.94 -7.29
CA ALA A 127 8.54 -5.15 -8.67
C ALA A 127 7.15 -5.82 -8.73
N ARG A 128 6.91 -6.85 -7.92
CA ARG A 128 5.60 -7.53 -7.87
C ARG A 128 4.50 -6.63 -7.30
N VAL A 129 4.79 -5.84 -6.26
CA VAL A 129 3.83 -4.86 -5.73
C VAL A 129 3.47 -3.81 -6.80
N CYS A 130 4.42 -3.34 -7.60
CA CYS A 130 4.15 -2.44 -8.73
C CYS A 130 3.14 -3.04 -9.72
N LEU A 131 3.30 -4.32 -10.10
CA LEU A 131 2.32 -5.01 -10.97
C LEU A 131 0.93 -5.09 -10.32
N LEU A 132 0.87 -5.35 -9.01
CA LEU A 132 -0.39 -5.40 -8.26
C LEU A 132 -1.04 -4.00 -8.14
N LEU A 133 -0.27 -2.92 -8.02
CA LEU A 133 -0.78 -1.54 -8.05
C LEU A 133 -1.42 -1.19 -9.40
N LEU A 134 -0.81 -1.62 -10.51
CA LEU A 134 -1.41 -1.48 -11.84
C LEU A 134 -2.74 -2.25 -11.94
N LEU A 135 -2.77 -3.49 -11.45
CA LEU A 135 -4.00 -4.29 -11.42
C LEU A 135 -5.09 -3.65 -10.55
N LEU A 136 -4.75 -3.16 -9.35
CA LEU A 136 -5.68 -2.43 -8.47
C LEU A 136 -6.27 -1.21 -9.19
N THR A 137 -5.42 -0.45 -9.89
CA THR A 137 -5.80 0.73 -10.67
C THR A 137 -6.77 0.37 -11.79
N ALA A 138 -6.43 -0.63 -12.62
CA ALA A 138 -7.29 -1.12 -13.70
C ALA A 138 -8.66 -1.61 -13.17
N ARG A 139 -8.68 -2.15 -11.94
CA ARG A 139 -9.87 -2.64 -11.27
C ARG A 139 -10.68 -1.57 -10.54
N ARG A 140 -10.26 -0.29 -10.60
CA ARG A 140 -10.86 0.83 -9.85
C ARG A 140 -10.91 0.57 -8.34
N VAL A 141 -9.89 -0.11 -7.83
CA VAL A 141 -9.71 -0.38 -6.40
C VAL A 141 -8.83 0.71 -5.81
N LEU A 142 -9.17 1.14 -4.59
CA LEU A 142 -8.35 2.09 -3.85
C LEU A 142 -7.15 1.36 -3.24
N PHE A 143 -6.01 2.02 -3.13
CA PHE A 143 -4.83 1.45 -2.49
C PHE A 143 -4.17 2.46 -1.56
N MET A 144 -3.43 1.96 -0.59
CA MET A 144 -2.51 2.73 0.25
C MET A 144 -1.22 1.93 0.43
N LEU A 145 -0.15 2.35 -0.25
CA LEU A 145 1.20 1.85 -0.04
C LEU A 145 1.87 2.69 1.03
N GLU A 146 2.14 2.10 2.20
CA GLU A 146 2.86 2.74 3.30
C GLU A 146 4.33 2.32 3.32
N GLN A 147 5.20 3.27 3.64
CA GLN A 147 6.62 3.06 3.89
C GLN A 147 7.09 3.98 5.02
N PRO A 148 8.15 3.61 5.75
CA PRO A 148 8.86 4.57 6.60
C PRO A 148 9.31 5.78 5.77
N PHE A 149 9.29 6.97 6.37
CA PHE A 149 9.70 8.21 5.68
C PHE A 149 11.13 8.17 5.11
N SER A 150 12.00 7.37 5.74
CA SER A 150 13.39 7.17 5.34
C SER A 150 13.60 6.07 4.31
N SER A 151 12.52 5.49 3.77
CA SER A 151 12.58 4.44 2.77
C SER A 151 13.15 4.97 1.45
N LYS A 152 14.00 4.17 0.83
CA LYS A 152 14.62 4.39 -0.48
C LYS A 152 13.85 3.72 -1.61
N LEU A 153 12.60 3.28 -1.37
CA LEU A 153 11.79 2.60 -2.37
C LEU A 153 11.63 3.44 -3.65
N GLU A 154 11.46 4.76 -3.52
CA GLU A 154 11.34 5.72 -4.64
C GLU A 154 12.61 5.83 -5.50
N LEU A 155 13.76 5.30 -5.06
CA LEU A 155 14.98 5.31 -5.88
C LEU A 155 14.90 4.29 -7.03
N LEU A 156 14.08 3.25 -6.90
CA LEU A 156 13.93 2.23 -7.95
C LEU A 156 13.24 2.85 -9.18
N PRO A 157 13.88 2.81 -10.37
CA PRO A 157 13.30 3.42 -11.57
C PRO A 157 11.88 2.95 -11.87
N PHE A 158 11.66 1.63 -11.89
CA PHE A 158 10.36 1.05 -12.18
C PHE A 158 9.25 1.42 -11.17
N VAL A 159 9.61 1.79 -9.93
CA VAL A 159 8.61 2.25 -8.95
C VAL A 159 8.10 3.63 -9.35
N ARG A 160 9.01 4.51 -9.78
CA ARG A 160 8.65 5.86 -10.27
C ARG A 160 7.82 5.76 -11.53
N ASP A 161 8.28 5.00 -12.52
CA ASP A 161 7.59 4.81 -13.80
C ASP A 161 6.14 4.33 -13.60
N VAL A 162 5.92 3.39 -12.66
CA VAL A 162 4.58 2.88 -12.33
C VAL A 162 3.73 3.93 -11.61
N PHE A 163 4.30 4.72 -10.70
CA PHE A 163 3.55 5.81 -10.07
C PHE A 163 3.19 6.92 -11.04
N ASP A 164 4.07 7.23 -11.98
CA ASP A 164 3.82 8.21 -13.04
C ASP A 164 2.68 7.71 -13.95
N MET A 165 2.76 6.46 -14.43
CA MET A 165 1.70 5.81 -15.22
C MET A 165 0.35 5.77 -14.50
N ILE A 166 0.33 5.44 -13.19
CA ILE A 166 -0.93 5.46 -12.42
C ILE A 166 -1.46 6.89 -12.30
N SER A 167 -0.57 7.87 -12.11
CA SER A 167 -0.93 9.28 -11.92
C SER A 167 -1.52 9.93 -13.17
N GLU A 168 -1.19 9.41 -14.36
CA GLU A 168 -1.83 9.80 -15.63
C GLU A 168 -3.31 9.41 -15.69
N VAL A 169 -3.70 8.34 -15.00
CA VAL A 169 -5.06 7.78 -15.06
C VAL A 169 -5.91 8.18 -13.86
N ILE A 170 -5.31 8.23 -12.66
CA ILE A 170 -6.00 8.54 -11.41
C ILE A 170 -5.11 9.38 -10.47
N PRO A 171 -5.68 10.28 -9.66
CA PRO A 171 -4.88 11.02 -8.69
C PRO A 171 -4.21 10.10 -7.67
N VAL A 172 -2.87 10.16 -7.59
CA VAL A 172 -2.09 9.53 -6.53
C VAL A 172 -1.57 10.62 -5.59
N HIS A 173 -1.91 10.49 -4.31
CA HIS A 173 -1.45 11.41 -3.28
C HIS A 173 -0.27 10.82 -2.53
N ARG A 174 0.73 11.66 -2.25
CA ARG A 174 1.87 11.37 -1.39
C ARG A 174 1.72 12.13 -0.08
N VAL A 175 1.58 11.42 1.04
CA VAL A 175 1.28 12.04 2.34
C VAL A 175 2.25 11.56 3.40
N PHE A 176 2.97 12.51 4.00
CA PHE A 176 3.75 12.28 5.21
C PHE A 176 2.86 12.37 6.45
N PHE A 177 3.08 11.47 7.41
CA PHE A 177 2.41 11.52 8.71
C PHE A 177 3.24 10.87 9.82
N TRP A 178 2.98 11.28 11.06
CA TRP A 178 3.59 10.69 12.24
C TRP A 178 2.71 9.55 12.76
N MET A 179 3.18 8.30 12.72
CA MET A 179 2.51 7.14 13.32
C MET A 179 2.25 7.35 14.82
N GLY A 180 3.09 8.14 15.49
CA GLY A 180 2.89 8.56 16.87
C GLY A 180 1.54 9.24 17.11
N ASN A 181 1.01 10.02 16.16
CA ASN A 181 -0.33 10.63 16.26
C ASN A 181 -1.45 9.58 16.29
N TYR A 182 -1.18 8.40 15.75
CA TYR A 182 -2.09 7.28 15.62
C TYR A 182 -1.79 6.15 16.61
N GLY A 183 -1.11 6.46 17.72
CA GLY A 183 -0.93 5.52 18.82
C GLY A 183 0.28 4.59 18.70
N HIS A 184 1.19 4.85 17.75
CA HIS A 184 2.50 4.23 17.79
C HIS A 184 3.30 4.75 19.00
N PHE A 185 4.13 3.88 19.60
CA PHE A 185 4.89 4.19 20.82
C PHE A 185 6.13 5.07 20.59
N SER A 186 6.42 5.43 19.34
CA SER A 186 7.59 6.21 18.96
C SER A 186 7.24 7.32 17.96
N CYS A 187 8.18 8.24 17.74
CA CYS A 187 8.10 9.28 16.71
C CYS A 187 8.38 8.72 15.30
N LYS A 188 7.79 7.57 14.94
CA LYS A 188 7.95 6.99 13.59
C LYS A 188 7.24 7.87 12.56
N GLY A 189 8.01 8.41 11.61
CA GLY A 189 7.51 9.08 10.42
C GLY A 189 7.27 8.08 9.30
N SER A 190 6.13 8.23 8.62
CA SER A 190 5.68 7.36 7.53
C SER A 190 5.25 8.19 6.32
N LEU A 191 5.36 7.60 5.14
CA LEU A 191 4.85 8.10 3.87
C LEU A 191 3.79 7.11 3.36
N ALA A 192 2.69 7.65 2.84
CA ALA A 192 1.70 6.87 2.11
C ALA A 192 1.57 7.39 0.67
N TYR A 193 1.60 6.47 -0.29
CA TYR A 193 1.17 6.68 -1.68
C TYR A 193 -0.21 6.07 -1.83
N SER A 194 -1.19 6.86 -2.26
CA SER A 194 -2.57 6.41 -2.24
C SER A 194 -3.47 7.20 -3.17
N ASN A 195 -4.35 6.49 -3.88
CA ASN A 195 -5.48 7.08 -4.58
C ASN A 195 -6.74 7.22 -3.69
N LEU A 196 -6.65 6.93 -2.38
CA LEU A 196 -7.76 7.07 -1.44
C LEU A 196 -8.07 8.57 -1.25
N PRO A 197 -9.28 9.03 -1.60
CA PRO A 197 -9.71 10.38 -1.31
C PRO A 197 -9.57 10.66 0.19
N PHE A 198 -9.08 11.85 0.53
CA PHE A 198 -8.87 12.28 1.91
C PHE A 198 -7.68 11.65 2.65
N ILE A 199 -6.79 10.91 1.99
CA ILE A 199 -5.56 10.42 2.61
C ILE A 199 -4.71 11.56 3.21
N GLY A 200 -4.77 12.76 2.63
CA GLY A 200 -4.15 13.99 3.18
C GLY A 200 -4.55 14.30 4.63
N ARG A 201 -5.69 13.80 5.13
CA ARG A 201 -6.11 13.93 6.53
C ARG A 201 -5.26 13.14 7.52
N LEU A 202 -4.27 12.37 7.04
CA LEU A 202 -3.22 11.78 7.86
C LEU A 202 -2.11 12.77 8.22
N GLY A 203 -1.91 13.84 7.44
CA GLY A 203 -0.80 14.79 7.59
C GLY A 203 -0.91 15.73 8.79
N LYS A 204 -0.98 15.18 10.00
CA LYS A 204 -1.01 15.96 11.25
C LYS A 204 0.40 16.12 11.81
N LYS A 205 0.75 17.36 12.19
CA LYS A 205 1.96 17.64 12.97
C LYS A 205 1.90 16.91 14.32
N LEU A 206 3.06 16.48 14.81
CA LEU A 206 3.19 15.92 16.16
C LEU A 206 3.48 17.08 17.12
N SER A 207 2.66 17.28 18.15
CA SER A 207 2.90 18.35 19.13
C SER A 207 4.19 18.09 19.91
N ASN A 208 4.85 19.16 20.39
CA ASN A 208 6.11 19.05 21.14
C ASN A 208 5.96 18.18 22.40
N ALA A 209 4.90 18.41 23.19
CA ALA A 209 4.60 17.60 24.38
C ALA A 209 4.42 16.10 24.05
N ARG A 210 3.81 15.77 22.90
CA ARG A 210 3.65 14.37 22.48
C ARG A 210 4.94 13.77 21.95
N ARG A 211 5.71 14.56 21.19
CA ARG A 211 7.03 14.15 20.70
C ARG A 211 7.95 13.79 21.88
N GLU A 212 7.96 14.61 22.93
CA GLU A 212 8.78 14.36 24.10
C GLU A 212 8.36 13.09 24.85
N ARG A 213 7.05 12.93 25.10
CA ARG A 213 6.51 11.70 25.69
C ARG A 213 6.91 10.44 24.92
N LEU A 214 6.81 10.48 23.59
CA LEU A 214 7.15 9.34 22.74
C LEU A 214 8.66 9.06 22.70
N ARG A 215 9.52 10.07 22.84
CA ARG A 215 10.98 9.89 22.93
C ARG A 215 11.36 9.13 24.20
N LEU A 216 10.73 9.49 25.33
CA LEU A 216 10.91 8.77 26.59
C LEU A 216 10.48 7.31 26.46
N SER A 217 9.34 7.04 25.80
CA SER A 217 8.83 5.67 25.59
C SER A 217 9.55 4.85 24.51
N SER A 218 10.41 5.47 23.68
CA SER A 218 11.09 4.79 22.56
C SER A 218 12.59 4.62 22.77
N HIS A 219 13.07 4.79 24.01
CA HIS A 219 14.44 4.47 24.38
C HIS A 219 14.79 3.05 23.93
N GLY A 220 15.92 2.93 23.22
CA GLY A 220 16.48 1.64 22.81
C GLY A 220 16.11 1.15 21.40
N VAL A 221 15.21 1.78 20.63
CA VAL A 221 14.85 1.22 19.30
C VAL A 221 16.03 1.19 18.32
N VAL A 222 16.93 2.17 18.42
CA VAL A 222 18.14 2.27 17.61
C VAL A 222 19.32 2.68 18.49
N HIS A 223 20.41 1.95 18.40
CA HIS A 223 21.67 2.26 19.06
C HIS A 223 22.69 2.77 18.03
N ARG A 224 23.34 3.88 18.35
CA ARG A 224 24.55 4.31 17.64
C ARG A 224 25.76 3.90 18.46
N ARG A 225 26.72 3.23 17.83
CA ARG A 225 28.01 2.88 18.43
C ARG A 225 29.11 3.37 17.51
N VAL A 226 30.16 3.95 18.05
CA VAL A 226 31.36 4.26 17.27
C VAL A 226 32.31 3.07 17.41
N ARG A 227 32.71 2.45 16.29
CA ARG A 227 33.71 1.38 16.25
C ARG A 227 34.78 1.76 15.23
N HIS A 228 36.03 1.86 15.69
CA HIS A 228 37.18 2.26 14.86
C HIS A 228 36.95 3.56 14.07
N GLY A 229 36.44 4.61 14.74
CA GLY A 229 36.15 5.91 14.11
C GLY A 229 34.92 5.94 13.19
N ARG A 230 34.22 4.80 13.00
CA ARG A 230 33.01 4.72 12.16
C ARG A 230 31.76 4.57 13.03
N VAL A 231 30.71 5.35 12.72
CA VAL A 231 29.40 5.22 13.36
C VAL A 231 28.69 4.00 12.78
N ALA A 232 28.50 2.98 13.62
CA ALA A 232 27.61 1.85 13.36
C ALA A 232 26.24 2.11 14.00
N VAL A 233 25.17 1.75 13.29
CA VAL A 233 23.80 1.88 13.77
C VAL A 233 23.16 0.51 13.80
N THR A 234 22.68 0.08 14.96
CA THR A 234 21.99 -1.20 15.14
C THR A 234 20.59 -1.00 15.68
N GLY A 235 19.62 -1.75 15.15
CA GLY A 235 18.28 -1.80 15.70
C GLY A 235 18.19 -2.80 16.85
N ASP A 236 17.41 -2.50 17.87
CA ASP A 236 17.10 -3.42 18.96
C ASP A 236 15.95 -4.39 18.58
N ARG A 237 15.69 -5.40 19.41
CA ARG A 237 14.58 -6.34 19.32
C ARG A 237 13.21 -5.65 19.18
N LEU A 238 13.06 -4.45 19.75
CA LEU A 238 11.85 -3.64 19.63
C LEU A 238 11.58 -3.15 18.20
N LEU A 239 12.57 -3.18 17.29
CA LEU A 239 12.39 -2.76 15.90
C LEU A 239 11.32 -3.60 15.18
N LYS A 240 11.19 -4.89 15.49
CA LYS A 240 10.12 -5.73 14.91
C LYS A 240 8.73 -5.22 15.30
N LYS A 241 8.53 -4.80 16.55
CA LYS A 241 7.26 -4.21 17.02
C LYS A 241 6.90 -2.91 16.31
N THR A 242 7.87 -2.23 15.69
CA THR A 242 7.60 -1.01 14.90
C THR A 242 6.97 -1.28 13.54
N GLN A 243 6.86 -2.55 13.13
CA GLN A 243 6.26 -2.92 11.84
C GLN A 243 4.74 -3.00 11.92
N GLU A 244 4.17 -3.18 13.11
CA GLU A 244 2.73 -3.32 13.28
C GLU A 244 1.99 -1.98 13.14
N TYR A 245 0.88 -1.98 12.39
CA TYR A 245 -0.02 -0.84 12.37
C TYR A 245 -0.71 -0.64 13.73
N PRO A 246 -0.65 0.57 14.31
CA PRO A 246 -1.41 0.87 15.52
C PRO A 246 -2.92 0.78 15.28
N ARG A 247 -3.70 0.27 16.25
CA ARG A 247 -5.17 0.17 16.13
C ARG A 247 -5.86 1.51 15.83
N LYS A 248 -5.37 2.62 16.40
CA LYS A 248 -5.92 3.97 16.12
C LYS A 248 -5.61 4.42 14.68
N PHE A 249 -4.51 3.97 14.09
CA PHE A 249 -4.22 4.17 12.66
C PHE A 249 -5.21 3.39 11.80
N CYS A 250 -5.42 2.09 12.09
CA CYS A 250 -6.35 1.26 11.34
C CYS A 250 -7.77 1.82 11.34
N LYS A 251 -8.28 2.21 12.52
CA LYS A 251 -9.59 2.88 12.65
C LYS A 251 -9.66 4.19 11.85
N LYS A 252 -8.55 4.93 11.74
CA LYS A 252 -8.51 6.16 10.94
C LYS A 252 -8.60 5.86 9.45
N ILE A 253 -7.84 4.88 8.95
CA ILE A 253 -7.87 4.46 7.54
C ILE A 253 -9.26 3.96 7.15
N LEU A 254 -9.84 3.05 7.94
CA LEU A 254 -11.20 2.56 7.76
C LEU A 254 -12.22 3.70 7.64
N ARG A 255 -12.18 4.69 8.54
CA ARG A 255 -13.07 5.86 8.48
C ARG A 255 -12.85 6.72 7.23
N LEU A 256 -11.62 6.84 6.74
CA LEU A 256 -11.34 7.58 5.50
C LEU A 256 -11.88 6.82 4.28
N HIS A 257 -11.72 5.50 4.27
CA HIS A 257 -12.24 4.62 3.23
C HIS A 257 -13.77 4.66 3.15
N LEU A 258 -14.47 4.44 4.27
CA LEU A 258 -15.93 4.46 4.29
C LEU A 258 -16.50 5.82 3.82
N LYS A 259 -15.87 6.94 4.23
CA LYS A 259 -16.23 8.28 3.75
C LYS A 259 -16.02 8.45 2.24
N SER A 260 -15.00 7.80 1.67
CA SER A 260 -14.78 7.79 0.23
C SER A 260 -15.90 7.04 -0.50
N VAL A 261 -16.24 5.85 -0.01
CA VAL A 261 -17.31 5.02 -0.59
C VAL A 261 -18.66 5.75 -0.53
N GLU A 262 -19.01 6.33 0.62
CA GLU A 262 -20.26 7.09 0.80
C GLU A 262 -20.36 8.28 -0.17
N ARG A 263 -19.26 9.05 -0.34
CA ARG A 263 -19.23 10.19 -1.27
C ARG A 263 -19.41 9.74 -2.73
N HIS A 264 -18.85 8.61 -3.11
CA HIS A 264 -19.03 8.06 -4.46
C HIS A 264 -20.47 7.58 -4.68
N GLY A 265 -21.07 6.90 -3.69
CA GLY A 265 -22.47 6.50 -3.74
C GLY A 265 -23.40 7.69 -3.96
N LYS A 266 -23.22 8.77 -3.18
CA LYS A 266 -24.00 10.02 -3.33
C LYS A 266 -23.84 10.68 -4.71
N LYS A 267 -22.62 10.65 -5.28
CA LYS A 267 -22.38 11.18 -6.64
C LYS A 267 -23.07 10.35 -7.73
N LEU A 268 -23.07 9.03 -7.59
CA LEU A 268 -23.75 8.13 -8.53
C LEU A 268 -25.26 8.32 -8.47
N GLN A 269 -25.83 8.36 -7.25
CA GLN A 269 -27.26 8.62 -7.05
C GLN A 269 -27.66 9.95 -7.70
N LYS A 270 -26.93 11.04 -7.41
CA LYS A 270 -27.21 12.35 -8.03
C LYS A 270 -27.14 12.34 -9.56
N LYS A 271 -26.24 11.55 -10.15
CA LYS A 271 -26.12 11.40 -11.61
C LYS A 271 -27.31 10.63 -12.20
N MET A 272 -27.82 9.64 -11.47
CA MET A 272 -29.04 8.91 -11.84
C MET A 272 -30.29 9.81 -11.70
N ASP A 273 -30.40 10.56 -10.59
CA ASP A 273 -31.53 11.46 -10.32
C ASP A 273 -31.59 12.62 -11.32
N SER A 274 -30.44 13.08 -11.83
CA SER A 274 -30.40 14.15 -12.85
C SER A 274 -30.89 13.71 -14.23
N GLY A 275 -31.16 12.40 -14.42
CA GLY A 275 -31.53 11.79 -15.69
C GLY A 275 -30.44 11.91 -16.77
N PRO A 276 -30.47 11.11 -17.84
CA PRO A 276 -29.84 11.53 -19.08
C PRO A 276 -30.56 12.82 -19.51
N ARG A 277 -29.85 13.96 -19.51
CA ARG A 277 -30.27 15.08 -20.36
C ARG A 277 -30.21 14.55 -21.78
N LEU A 278 -31.32 14.02 -22.27
CA LEU A 278 -31.57 13.87 -23.69
C LEU A 278 -31.23 15.25 -24.27
N LEU A 279 -30.09 15.32 -24.94
CA LEU A 279 -29.82 16.36 -25.92
C LEU A 279 -30.85 16.13 -27.03
N LEU A 280 -32.12 16.47 -26.75
CA LEU A 280 -33.12 16.69 -27.78
C LEU A 280 -32.50 17.80 -28.62
N GLY A 281 -31.99 17.38 -29.78
CA GLY A 281 -31.30 18.24 -30.71
C GLY A 281 -32.15 19.47 -30.92
N ARG A 282 -31.52 20.64 -30.79
CA ARG A 282 -32.00 21.82 -31.51
C ARG A 282 -31.91 21.44 -32.97
N SER A 283 -32.99 20.92 -33.55
CA SER A 283 -33.14 20.87 -34.99
C SER A 283 -32.96 22.30 -35.47
N GLN A 284 -31.93 22.52 -36.27
CA GLN A 284 -31.76 23.76 -37.00
C GLN A 284 -32.98 23.92 -37.90
N ALA A 285 -33.95 24.71 -37.45
CA ALA A 285 -34.83 25.44 -38.34
C ALA A 285 -34.01 26.65 -38.80
N GLY A 286 -33.26 26.45 -39.89
CA GLY A 286 -32.69 27.51 -40.69
C GLY A 286 -33.48 27.57 -41.98
N GLU A 287 -34.14 28.71 -42.17
CA GLU A 287 -34.80 29.19 -43.39
C GLU A 287 -33.82 29.33 -44.56
#